data_AF-A0A2V8GAT8-F1
#
_entry.id   AF-A0A2V8GAT8-F1
#
_cell.length_a   1.000
_cell.length_b   1.000
_cell.length_c   1.000
_cell.angle_alpha   90.00
_cell.angle_beta   90.00
_cell.angle_gamma   90.00
#
_symmetry.space_group_name_H-M   'P 1'
#
loop_
_entity.id
_entity.type
_entity.pdbx_description
1 polymer ?
#
loop_
_entity_poly.entity_id
_entity_poly.type
_entity_poly.pdbx_seq_one_letter_code
_entity_poly.pdbx_strand_id
1 'polypeptide(L)' 'MSSLVRLLGFTTLACGCVVGKYREVATSREVAYVEEKGQSCGSHGHRRNHTIAGDRLASVSPITLTTKAS' A
#
# COMPACT_ATOMS: atom_id res chain seq x y z
N MET A 1 -8.47 -1.93 25.66
CA MET A 1 -9.01 -1.21 24.49
C MET A 1 -8.80 -2.04 23.25
N SER A 2 -9.86 -2.45 22.56
CA SER A 2 -9.78 -3.10 21.24
C SER A 2 -9.89 -2.03 20.15
N SER A 3 -8.99 -2.07 19.16
CA SER A 3 -9.12 -1.26 17.96
C SER A 3 -9.93 -2.04 16.92
N LEU A 4 -11.07 -1.49 16.47
CA LEU A 4 -11.86 -2.07 15.39
C LEU A 4 -11.22 -1.70 14.05
N VAL A 5 -10.82 -2.73 13.30
CA VAL A 5 -10.23 -2.59 11.98
C VAL A 5 -11.06 -3.35 10.95
N ARG A 6 -11.13 -2.81 9.74
CA ARG A 6 -11.69 -3.48 8.57
C ARG A 6 -10.56 -3.77 7.60
N LEU A 7 -10.35 -5.04 7.28
CA LEU A 7 -9.43 -5.43 6.20
C LEU A 7 -9.99 -4.93 4.86
N LEU A 8 -9.14 -4.25 4.09
CA LEU A 8 -9.45 -3.73 2.76
C LEU A 8 -8.95 -4.67 1.67
N GLY A 9 -7.88 -5.41 1.93
CA GLY A 9 -7.35 -6.41 1.01
C GLY A 9 -5.85 -6.57 1.10
N PHE A 10 -5.33 -7.36 0.17
CA PHE A 10 -3.91 -7.67 0.04
C PHE A 10 -3.44 -7.36 -1.38
N THR A 11 -2.17 -6.99 -1.52
CA THR A 11 -1.54 -6.74 -2.81
C THR A 11 -0.09 -7.18 -2.75
N THR A 12 0.39 -7.80 -3.83
CA THR A 12 1.79 -8.20 -3.95
C THR A 12 2.57 -7.12 -4.69
N LEU A 13 3.69 -6.66 -4.13
CA LEU A 13 4.61 -5.72 -4.76
C LEU A 13 5.46 -6.42 -5.83
N ALA A 14 6.02 -5.65 -6.76
CA ALA A 14 6.92 -6.16 -7.80
C ALA A 14 8.16 -6.89 -7.23
N CYS A 15 8.59 -6.54 -6.01
CA CYS A 15 9.69 -7.22 -5.32
C CYS A 15 9.29 -8.54 -4.64
N GLY A 16 8.04 -8.99 -4.80
CA GLY A 16 7.51 -10.22 -4.20
C GLY A 16 7.05 -10.10 -2.75
N CYS A 17 7.02 -8.90 -2.16
CA CYS A 17 6.46 -8.71 -0.82
C CYS A 17 4.93 -8.62 -0.86
N VAL A 18 4.26 -9.25 0.11
CA VAL A 18 2.82 -9.14 0.30
C VAL A 18 2.53 -7.98 1.24
N VAL A 19 1.59 -7.13 0.84
CA VAL A 19 1.15 -5.95 1.59
C VAL A 19 -0.31 -6.10 1.95
N GLY A 20 -0.63 -5.98 3.23
CA GLY A 20 -2.00 -5.90 3.74
C GLY A 20 -2.43 -4.44 3.89
N LYS A 21 -3.73 -4.19 3.69
CA LYS A 21 -4.36 -2.89 3.95
C LYS A 21 -5.54 -3.07 4.91
N TYR A 22 -5.60 -2.25 5.95
CA TYR A 22 -6.77 -2.14 6.81
C TYR A 22 -7.17 -0.68 7.00
N ARG A 23 -8.44 -0.48 7.34
CA ARG A 23 -8.98 0.80 7.79
C ARG A 23 -9.36 0.72 9.25
N GLU A 24 -8.84 1.62 10.06
CA GLU A 24 -9.30 1.84 11.42
C GLU A 24 -10.69 2.48 11.38
N VAL A 25 -11.68 1.87 12.04
CA VAL A 25 -13.08 2.31 11.94
C VAL A 25 -13.31 3.62 12.68
N ALA A 26 -12.67 3.80 13.85
CA ALA A 26 -12.86 4.98 14.69
C ALA A 26 -12.25 6.26 14.08
N THR A 27 -11.07 6.14 13.45
CA THR A 27 -10.32 7.28 12.89
C THR A 27 -10.48 7.39 11.38
N SER A 28 -11.16 6.43 10.75
CA SER A 28 -11.20 6.26 9.29
C SER A 28 -9.83 6.16 8.62
N ARG A 29 -8.75 5.94 9.38
CA ARG A 29 -7.39 5.91 8.89
C ARG A 29 -7.11 4.62 8.14
N GLU A 30 -6.58 4.74 6.93
CA GLU A 30 -6.06 3.60 6.19
C GLU A 30 -4.59 3.36 6.52
N VAL A 31 -4.25 2.10 6.72
CA VAL A 31 -2.90 1.67 7.04
C VAL A 31 -2.51 0.52 6.12
N ALA A 32 -1.35 0.65 5.49
CA ALA A 32 -0.73 -0.40 4.71
C ALA A 32 0.51 -0.92 5.45
N TYR A 33 0.72 -2.22 5.41
CA TYR A 33 1.87 -2.85 6.07
C TYR A 33 2.30 -4.08 5.30
N VAL A 34 3.57 -4.43 5.43
CA VAL A 34 4.09 -5.67 4.85
C VAL A 34 3.63 -6.86 5.68
N GLU A 35 2.80 -7.70 5.07
CA GLU A 35 2.38 -8.98 5.62
C GLU A 35 3.49 -10.02 5.50
N GLU A 36 4.13 -10.07 4.34
CA GLU A 36 5.18 -11.04 4.06
C GLU A 36 6.31 -10.40 3.25
N LYS A 37 7.55 -10.63 3.68
CA LYS A 37 8.73 -10.16 2.95
C LYS A 37 9.09 -11.21 1.89
N GLY A 38 9.12 -10.79 0.63
CA GLY A 38 9.57 -11.63 -0.47
C GLY A 38 11.03 -12.06 -0.29
N GLN A 39 11.35 -13.31 -0.65
CA GLN A 39 12.68 -13.91 -0.45
C GLN A 39 13.80 -13.13 -1.15
N SER A 40 13.51 -12.57 -2.33
CA SER A 40 14.45 -11.77 -3.12
C SER A 40 14.44 -10.28 -2.77
N CYS A 41 13.60 -9.84 -1.83
CA CYS A 41 13.47 -8.42 -1.51
C CYS A 41 14.61 -7.94 -0.61
N GLY A 42 15.53 -7.14 -1.17
CA GLY A 42 16.61 -6.48 -0.43
C GLY A 42 16.20 -5.21 0.33
N SER A 43 14.96 -4.73 0.18
CA SER A 43 14.52 -3.48 0.82
C SER A 43 14.44 -3.64 2.34
N HIS A 44 15.15 -2.75 3.06
CA HIS A 44 15.06 -2.67 4.52
C HIS A 44 13.68 -2.18 4.99
N GLY A 45 12.97 -1.40 4.16
CA GLY A 45 11.63 -0.90 4.47
C GLY A 45 10.54 -1.97 4.34
N HIS A 46 10.80 -3.08 3.63
CA HIS A 46 9.81 -4.16 3.49
C HIS A 46 9.98 -5.26 4.54
N ARG A 47 10.11 -4.88 5.82
CA ARG A 47 10.14 -5.84 6.91
C ARG A 47 8.72 -6.27 7.25
N ARG A 48 8.49 -7.56 7.51
CA ARG A 48 7.19 -8.06 7.99
C ARG A 48 6.69 -7.26 9.19
N ASN A 49 5.40 -6.94 9.20
CA ASN A 49 4.67 -6.06 10.11
C ASN A 49 5.16 -4.61 10.13
N HIS A 50 5.98 -4.19 9.16
CA HIS A 50 6.36 -2.78 9.03
C HIS A 50 5.28 -2.03 8.25
N THR A 51 4.81 -0.93 8.84
CA THR A 51 3.91 0.00 8.17
C THR A 51 4.68 0.68 7.05
N ILE A 52 4.23 0.44 5.83
CA ILE A 52 4.67 1.21 4.67
C ILE A 52 3.70 2.36 4.61
N ALA A 53 4.21 3.59 4.68
CA ALA A 53 3.38 4.76 4.48
C ALA A 53 2.64 4.51 3.16
N GLY A 54 1.33 4.24 3.26
CA GLY A 54 0.48 4.23 2.08
C GLY A 54 0.71 5.59 1.50
N ASP A 55 1.39 5.63 0.35
CA ASP A 55 1.59 6.82 -0.46
C ASP A 55 0.22 7.50 -0.41
N ARG A 56 0.12 8.60 0.36
CA ARG A 56 -1.11 9.38 0.43
C ARG A 56 -1.32 9.65 -1.01
N LEU A 57 -2.32 9.03 -1.63
CA LEU A 57 -2.66 9.19 -3.02
C LEU A 57 -2.61 10.70 -3.30
N ALA A 58 -1.45 11.19 -3.74
CA ALA A 58 -1.37 12.04 -4.88
C ALA A 58 -2.09 11.19 -5.90
N SER A 59 -3.39 11.46 -6.00
CA SER A 59 -4.20 11.12 -7.12
C SER A 59 -3.39 11.50 -8.35
N VAL A 60 -2.56 10.59 -8.84
CA VAL A 60 -2.02 10.69 -10.18
C VAL A 60 -3.21 10.34 -11.04
N SER A 61 -4.06 11.35 -11.24
CA SER A 61 -4.97 11.38 -12.37
C SER A 61 -4.12 11.02 -13.59
N PRO A 62 -4.45 9.99 -14.37
CA PRO A 62 -3.74 9.72 -15.59
C PRO A 62 -3.90 10.95 -16.48
N ILE A 63 -2.84 11.74 -16.63
CA ILE A 63 -2.80 12.84 -17.58
C ILE A 63 -2.71 12.17 -18.94
N THR A 64 -3.86 11.99 -19.59
CA THR A 64 -3.95 11.49 -20.96
C THR A 64 -3.37 12.56 -21.89
N LEU A 65 -2.08 12.46 -22.19
CA LEU A 65 -1.43 13.34 -23.16
C LEU A 65 -1.78 12.86 -24.58
N THR A 66 -2.81 13.47 -25.18
CA THR A 66 -3.07 13.33 -26.62
C THR A 66 -2.27 14.40 -27.36
N THR A 67 -1.22 14.00 -28.06
CA THR A 67 -0.50 14.89 -28.97
C THR A 67 -1.07 14.70 -30.37
N LYS A 68 -1.85 15.69 -30.83
CA LYS A 68 -2.34 15.78 -32.20
C LYS A 68 -1.18 16.29 -33.08
N ALA A 69 -0.70 15.45 -33.99
CA ALA A 69 0.23 15.83 -35.04
C ALA A 69 -0.47 16.70 -36.11
N SER A 70 0.23 17.72 -36.60
CA SER A 70 -0.13 18.46 -37.81
C SER A 70 1.12 18.85 -38.57
#